data_AF-A0A969KFZ1-F1
#
_entry.id   AF-A0A969KFZ1-F1
#
_cell.length_a   1.000
_cell.length_b   1.000
_cell.length_c   1.000
_cell.angle_alpha   90.00
_cell.angle_beta   90.00
_cell.angle_gamma   90.00
#
_symmetry.space_group_name_H-M   'P 1'
#
loop_
_entity.id
_entity.type
_entity.pdbx_description
1 polymer ?
#
loop_
_entity_poly.entity_id
_entity_poly.type
_entity_poly.pdbx_seq_one_letter_code
_entity_poly.pdbx_strand_id
1 'polypeptide(L)'
;AIAAAVGMLNRLDKLNLRRVWNKPIQLRIAVNSGKAFVGDVGSSQRVDYTVLGGTVNLASRIESMCPPGECVISDPTHQLIGDRYQKLFTPMGEREFKGIDRKVQVYSTSRRKTRQKQLMKTTETVDIEAVESSKVVS
;
A
#
# COMPACT_ATOMS: atom_id res chain seq x y z
N ALA A 1 -0.72 -5.21 -11.88
CA ALA A 1 -0.07 -4.35 -10.85
C ALA A 1 -0.64 -4.60 -9.44
N ILE A 2 -1.92 -4.32 -9.17
CA ILE A 2 -2.48 -4.38 -7.80
C ILE A 2 -2.38 -5.76 -7.14
N ALA A 3 -2.70 -6.83 -7.87
CA ALA A 3 -2.57 -8.19 -7.37
C ALA A 3 -1.14 -8.50 -6.87
N ALA A 4 -0.13 -8.07 -7.63
CA ALA A 4 1.28 -8.22 -7.27
C ALA A 4 1.63 -7.38 -6.04
N ALA A 5 1.18 -6.12 -5.98
CA ALA A 5 1.40 -5.25 -4.82
C ALA A 5 0.87 -5.88 -3.52
N VAL A 6 -0.39 -6.32 -3.54
CA VAL A 6 -1.01 -7.00 -2.39
C VAL A 6 -0.31 -8.32 -2.07
N GLY A 7 0.06 -9.10 -3.08
CA GLY A 7 0.82 -10.34 -2.92
C GLY A 7 2.18 -10.14 -2.26
N MET A 8 2.94 -9.13 -2.67
CA MET A 8 4.23 -8.77 -2.08
C MET A 8 4.08 -8.37 -0.60
N LEU A 9 3.10 -7.53 -0.27
CA LEU A 9 2.84 -7.13 1.12
C LEU A 9 2.46 -8.34 1.98
N ASN A 10 1.56 -9.21 1.50
CA ASN A 10 1.16 -10.43 2.20
C ASN A 10 2.36 -11.38 2.40
N ARG A 11 3.22 -11.52 1.39
CA ARG A 11 4.41 -12.37 1.47
C ARG A 11 5.43 -11.82 2.46
N LEU A 12 5.61 -10.50 2.47
CA LEU A 12 6.49 -9.79 3.40
C LEU A 12 6.03 -9.97 4.85
N ASP A 13 4.73 -9.90 5.11
CA ASP A 13 4.18 -10.19 6.43
C ASP A 13 4.60 -11.59 6.91
N LYS A 14 4.46 -12.61 6.04
CA LYS A 14 4.89 -13.99 6.34
C LYS A 14 6.41 -14.11 6.55
N LEU A 15 7.22 -13.33 5.83
CA LEU A 15 8.67 -13.33 6.00
C LEU A 15 9.09 -12.69 7.31
N ASN A 16 8.48 -11.55 7.67
CA ASN A 16 8.76 -10.88 8.94
C ASN A 16 8.40 -11.76 10.15
N LEU A 17 7.38 -12.61 10.04
CA LEU A 17 7.04 -13.59 11.09
C LEU A 17 8.13 -14.64 11.32
N ARG A 18 8.94 -14.97 10.31
CA ARG A 18 10.06 -15.92 10.44
C ARG A 18 11.24 -15.34 11.21
N ARG A 19 11.24 -14.03 11.49
CA ARG A 19 12.29 -13.31 12.23
C ARG A 19 13.71 -13.58 11.72
N VAL A 20 13.87 -13.73 10.39
CA VAL A 20 15.16 -13.96 9.72
C VAL A 20 16.10 -12.77 9.90
N TRP A 21 15.54 -11.56 10.06
CA TRP A 21 16.28 -10.33 10.30
C TRP A 21 15.98 -9.76 11.68
N ASN A 22 16.95 -9.04 12.25
CA ASN A 22 16.82 -8.39 13.57
C ASN A 22 15.70 -7.34 13.62
N LYS A 23 15.33 -6.77 12.47
CA LYS A 23 14.22 -5.82 12.35
C LYS A 23 13.29 -6.25 11.21
N PRO A 24 11.97 -6.05 11.35
CA PRO A 24 11.03 -6.35 10.28
C PRO A 24 11.31 -5.47 9.06
N ILE A 25 11.37 -6.07 7.88
CA ILE A 25 11.49 -5.36 6.63
C ILE A 25 10.19 -4.61 6.36
N GLN A 26 10.31 -3.36 5.94
CA GLN A 26 9.18 -2.54 5.53
C GLN A 26 9.23 -2.30 4.03
N LEU A 27 8.05 -2.31 3.40
CA LEU A 27 7.89 -2.07 1.97
C LEU A 27 6.80 -1.02 1.76
N ARG A 28 7.06 -0.08 0.86
CA ARG A 28 6.09 0.89 0.37
C ARG A 28 5.87 0.62 -1.09
N ILE A 29 4.61 0.64 -1.53
CA ILE A 29 4.27 0.38 -2.93
C ILE A 29 3.34 1.49 -3.40
N ALA A 30 3.68 2.11 -4.53
CA ALA A 30 2.76 3.01 -5.22
C ALA A 30 2.47 2.53 -6.63
N VAL A 31 1.22 2.71 -7.07
CA VAL A 31 0.80 2.42 -8.45
C VAL A 31 0.07 3.63 -9.01
N ASN A 32 0.49 4.07 -10.18
CA ASN A 32 -0.16 5.14 -10.93
C ASN A 32 -0.39 4.70 -12.37
N SER A 33 -1.55 5.07 -12.92
CA SER A 33 -1.92 4.87 -14.32
C SER A 33 -2.04 6.21 -15.02
N GLY A 34 -1.51 6.30 -16.23
CA GLY A 34 -1.55 7.51 -17.04
C GLY A 34 -0.76 7.34 -18.33
N LYS A 35 -0.85 8.35 -19.21
CA LYS A 35 -0.07 8.36 -20.45
C LYS A 35 1.42 8.53 -20.12
N ALA A 36 2.26 7.73 -20.78
CA ALA A 36 3.71 7.81 -20.67
C ALA A 36 4.33 7.49 -22.04
N PHE A 37 5.54 7.99 -22.27
CA PHE A 37 6.32 7.64 -23.44
C PHE A 37 7.14 6.39 -23.13
N VAL A 38 7.15 5.44 -24.04
CA VAL A 38 7.94 4.21 -23.92
C VAL A 38 8.82 4.11 -25.15
N GLY A 39 10.10 3.84 -24.95
CA GLY A 39 11.02 3.67 -26.06
C GLY A 39 12.45 3.39 -25.64
N ASP A 40 13.27 3.22 -26.66
CA ASP A 40 14.71 3.03 -26.56
C ASP A 40 15.38 4.36 -26.24
N VAL A 41 16.05 4.44 -25.10
CA VAL A 41 16.75 5.65 -24.64
C VAL A 41 18.20 5.28 -24.32
N GLY A 42 19.14 5.95 -24.96
CA GLY A 42 20.56 5.74 -24.74
C GLY A 42 21.44 6.12 -25.94
N SER A 43 22.73 5.84 -25.83
CA SER A 43 23.68 6.07 -26.92
C SER A 43 23.82 4.80 -27.78
N SER A 44 24.50 4.90 -28.92
CA SER A 44 24.74 3.78 -29.83
C SER A 44 25.39 2.54 -29.19
N GLN A 45 25.99 2.68 -28.00
CA GLN A 45 26.66 1.58 -27.28
C GLN A 45 25.83 0.98 -26.13
N ARG A 46 24.77 1.67 -25.66
CA ARG A 46 23.85 1.19 -24.61
C ARG A 46 22.49 1.82 -24.83
N VAL A 47 21.51 0.98 -25.12
CA VAL A 47 20.10 1.37 -25.28
C VAL A 47 19.30 0.68 -24.18
N ASP A 48 18.63 1.47 -23.36
CA ASP A 48 17.70 0.98 -22.34
C ASP A 48 16.26 1.22 -22.81
N TYR A 49 15.44 0.17 -22.82
CA TYR A 49 14.01 0.31 -23.02
C TYR A 49 13.37 0.86 -21.75
N THR A 50 12.93 2.11 -21.79
CA THR A 50 12.49 2.84 -20.58
C THR A 50 11.17 3.56 -20.79
N VAL A 51 10.54 3.91 -19.67
CA VAL A 51 9.29 4.68 -19.63
C VAL A 51 9.59 6.08 -19.10
N LEU A 52 9.26 7.10 -19.87
CA LEU A 52 9.47 8.51 -19.53
C LEU A 52 8.14 9.25 -19.36
N GLY A 53 8.13 10.22 -18.43
CA GLY A 53 7.06 11.21 -18.31
C GLY A 53 6.51 11.39 -16.90
N GLY A 54 5.64 12.40 -16.75
CA GLY A 54 5.05 12.80 -15.47
C GLY A 54 4.31 11.68 -14.74
N THR A 55 3.76 10.70 -15.45
CA THR A 55 3.06 9.54 -14.88
C THR A 55 3.98 8.66 -14.04
N VAL A 56 5.22 8.42 -14.48
CA VAL A 56 6.20 7.60 -13.73
C VAL A 56 6.70 8.38 -12.52
N ASN A 57 6.99 9.67 -12.71
CA ASN A 57 7.40 10.55 -11.61
C ASN A 57 6.32 10.68 -10.53
N LEU A 58 5.04 10.72 -10.92
CA LEU A 58 3.93 10.75 -9.96
C LEU A 58 3.87 9.48 -9.13
N ALA A 59 4.12 8.30 -9.71
CA ALA A 59 4.17 7.05 -8.95
C ALA A 59 5.24 7.09 -7.84
N SER A 60 6.44 7.56 -8.16
CA SER A 60 7.53 7.73 -7.19
C SER A 60 7.16 8.70 -6.06
N ARG A 61 6.50 9.82 -6.39
CA ARG A 61 6.05 10.80 -5.39
C ARG A 61 4.93 10.25 -4.50
N ILE A 62 4.03 9.45 -5.06
CA ILE A 62 3.00 8.75 -4.29
C ILE A 62 3.66 7.73 -3.34
N GLU A 63 4.73 7.03 -3.76
CA GLU A 63 5.46 6.09 -2.89
C GLU A 63 6.10 6.82 -1.70
N SER A 64 6.65 8.01 -1.92
CA SER A 64 7.30 8.78 -0.86
C SER A 64 6.34 9.14 0.29
N MET A 65 5.04 9.34 0.00
CA MET A 65 4.00 9.58 1.01
C MET A 65 3.32 8.29 1.52
N CYS A 66 3.67 7.14 0.97
CA CYS A 66 3.05 5.87 1.34
C CYS A 66 3.46 5.46 2.76
N PRO A 67 2.52 5.10 3.64
CA PRO A 67 2.87 4.52 4.93
C PRO A 67 3.59 3.18 4.75
N PRO A 68 4.62 2.86 5.57
CA PRO A 68 5.33 1.60 5.42
C PRO A 68 4.44 0.37 5.70
N GLY A 69 4.46 -0.60 4.79
CA GLY A 69 3.62 -1.80 4.82
C GLY A 69 2.29 -1.65 4.09
N GLU A 70 2.09 -0.55 3.37
CA GLU A 70 0.88 -0.27 2.60
C GLU A 70 1.16 -0.15 1.09
N CYS A 71 0.08 -0.22 0.32
CA CYS A 71 0.07 0.19 -1.08
C CYS A 71 -0.83 1.42 -1.23
N VAL A 72 -0.32 2.45 -1.90
CA VAL A 72 -1.08 3.65 -2.26
C VAL A 72 -1.26 3.70 -3.78
N ILE A 73 -2.45 4.08 -4.24
CA ILE A 73 -2.75 4.20 -5.66
C ILE A 73 -3.37 5.54 -6.00
N SER A 74 -3.14 6.00 -7.22
CA SER A 74 -3.83 7.18 -7.77
C SER A 74 -5.27 6.86 -8.16
N ASP A 75 -6.11 7.89 -8.23
CA ASP A 75 -7.49 7.80 -8.72
C ASP A 75 -7.64 7.12 -10.10
N PRO A 76 -6.84 7.45 -11.13
CA PRO A 76 -6.88 6.70 -12.39
C PRO A 76 -6.65 5.21 -12.22
N THR A 77 -5.76 4.81 -11.32
CA THR A 77 -5.51 3.39 -11.02
C THR A 77 -6.70 2.77 -10.30
N HIS A 78 -7.31 3.48 -9.36
CA HIS A 78 -8.47 3.05 -8.58
C HIS A 78 -9.72 2.84 -9.46
N GLN A 79 -9.88 3.63 -10.52
CA GLN A 79 -10.97 3.50 -11.48
C GLN A 79 -10.78 2.32 -12.46
N LEU A 80 -9.53 1.94 -12.74
CA LEU A 80 -9.19 0.86 -13.67
C LEU A 80 -9.21 -0.55 -13.06
N ILE A 81 -9.32 -0.65 -11.73
CA ILE A 81 -9.26 -1.93 -11.02
C ILE A 81 -10.67 -2.45 -10.73
N GLY A 82 -10.87 -3.76 -10.81
CA GLY A 82 -12.18 -4.36 -10.50
C GLY A 82 -12.54 -4.27 -9.01
N ASP A 83 -13.84 -4.33 -8.73
CA ASP A 83 -14.47 -4.17 -7.41
C ASP A 83 -13.79 -4.96 -6.28
N ARG A 84 -13.36 -6.19 -6.59
CA ARG A 84 -12.65 -7.06 -5.64
C ARG A 84 -11.45 -6.35 -5.01
N TYR A 85 -10.67 -5.65 -5.83
CA TYR A 85 -9.49 -4.92 -5.35
C TYR A 85 -9.87 -3.52 -4.89
N GLN A 86 -10.83 -2.87 -5.53
CA GLN A 86 -11.26 -1.51 -5.20
C GLN A 86 -11.67 -1.38 -3.72
N LYS A 87 -12.40 -2.36 -3.19
CA LYS A 87 -12.81 -2.43 -1.78
C LYS A 87 -11.66 -2.52 -0.76
N LEU A 88 -10.46 -2.88 -1.20
CA LEU A 88 -9.28 -2.91 -0.33
C LEU A 88 -8.73 -1.51 -0.06
N PHE A 89 -9.13 -0.51 -0.85
CA PHE A 89 -8.56 0.82 -0.82
C PHE A 89 -9.51 1.82 -0.17
N THR A 90 -8.96 2.65 0.72
CA THR A 90 -9.68 3.75 1.37
C THR A 90 -9.13 5.09 0.89
N PRO A 91 -9.98 6.10 0.65
CA PRO A 91 -9.53 7.44 0.28
C PRO A 91 -8.58 8.03 1.33
N MET A 92 -7.46 8.59 0.88
CA MET A 92 -6.56 9.41 1.73
C MET A 92 -6.78 10.91 1.53
N GLY A 93 -7.66 11.25 0.59
CA GLY A 93 -7.96 12.61 0.15
C GLY A 93 -7.06 13.05 -1.01
N GLU A 94 -7.28 14.29 -1.41
CA GLU A 94 -6.52 14.97 -2.45
C GLU A 94 -5.13 15.39 -1.95
N ARG A 95 -4.15 15.30 -2.85
CA ARG A 95 -2.75 15.67 -2.60
C ARG A 95 -2.19 16.46 -3.77
N GLU A 96 -1.31 17.41 -3.44
CA GLU A 96 -0.55 18.19 -4.41
C GLU A 96 0.83 17.57 -4.62
N PHE A 97 1.29 17.57 -5.86
CA PHE A 97 2.58 17.00 -6.22
C PHE A 97 3.32 18.01 -7.11
N LYS A 98 4.62 18.24 -6.83
CA LYS A 98 5.44 19.21 -7.56
C LYS A 98 5.36 19.04 -9.08
N GLY A 99 4.96 20.04 -9.86
CA GLY A 99 4.86 19.91 -11.32
C GLY A 99 3.68 19.05 -11.79
N ILE A 100 2.65 18.93 -10.96
CA ILE A 100 1.30 18.54 -11.37
C ILE A 100 0.40 19.71 -10.93
N ASP A 101 -0.22 20.38 -11.89
CA ASP A 101 -1.01 21.61 -11.62
C ASP A 101 -2.41 21.34 -11.03
N ARG A 102 -2.74 20.06 -10.84
CA ARG A 102 -4.00 19.62 -10.22
C ARG A 102 -3.75 18.80 -8.97
N LYS A 103 -4.71 18.84 -8.05
CA LYS A 103 -4.77 17.89 -6.96
C LYS A 103 -5.06 16.48 -7.49
N VAL A 104 -4.44 15.49 -6.87
CA VAL A 104 -4.61 14.07 -7.21
C VAL A 104 -5.21 13.36 -6.00
N GLN A 105 -6.40 12.80 -6.18
CA GLN A 105 -7.00 11.90 -5.20
C GLN A 105 -6.20 10.59 -5.14
N VAL A 106 -5.86 10.15 -3.93
CA VAL A 106 -5.12 8.90 -3.70
C VAL A 106 -5.81 8.01 -2.68
N TYR A 107 -5.53 6.71 -2.74
CA TYR A 107 -6.16 5.70 -1.92
C TYR A 107 -5.11 4.75 -1.33
N SER A 108 -5.26 4.33 -0.06
CA SER A 108 -4.39 3.34 0.58
C SER A 108 -5.13 2.07 0.95
N THR A 109 -4.41 0.94 0.90
CA THR A 109 -4.86 -0.33 1.50
C THR A 109 -5.13 -0.27 3.01
N SER A 110 -4.68 0.76 3.75
CA SER A 110 -4.92 0.97 5.19
C SER A 110 -4.64 -0.24 6.10
N ARG A 111 -3.70 -1.11 5.71
CA ARG A 111 -3.45 -2.42 6.36
C ARG A 111 -3.05 -2.28 7.83
N ARG A 112 -2.39 -1.18 8.23
CA ARG A 112 -2.01 -0.95 9.63
C ARG A 112 -3.21 -0.68 10.54
N LYS A 113 -4.19 0.10 10.08
CA LYS A 113 -5.39 0.43 10.87
C LYS A 113 -6.23 -0.81 11.13
N THR A 114 -6.36 -1.69 10.15
CA THR A 114 -7.07 -2.96 10.28
C THR A 114 -6.42 -3.86 11.32
N ARG A 115 -5.08 -3.96 11.32
CA ARG A 115 -4.35 -4.82 12.26
C ARG A 115 -4.40 -4.32 13.71
N GLN A 116 -4.31 -3.01 13.95
CA GLN A 116 -4.47 -2.43 15.29
C GLN A 116 -5.90 -2.59 15.81
N LYS A 117 -6.91 -2.33 14.97
CA LYS A 117 -8.32 -2.48 15.36
C LYS A 117 -8.67 -3.93 15.69
N GLN A 118 -8.04 -4.89 15.02
CA GLN A 118 -8.20 -6.31 15.31
C GLN A 118 -7.47 -6.73 16.59
N LEU A 119 -6.27 -6.20 16.86
CA LEU A 119 -5.57 -6.41 18.12
C LEU A 119 -6.35 -5.84 19.31
N MET A 120 -6.94 -4.65 19.17
CA MET A 120 -7.75 -3.99 20.20
C MET A 120 -9.04 -4.76 20.52
N LYS A 121 -9.74 -5.26 19.48
CA LYS A 121 -10.92 -6.12 19.66
C LYS A 121 -10.60 -7.44 20.37
N THR A 122 -9.42 -8.02 20.10
CA THR A 122 -8.99 -9.23 20.79
C THR A 122 -8.71 -8.96 22.26
N THR A 123 -8.07 -7.83 22.62
CA THR A 123 -7.84 -7.44 24.02
C THR A 123 -9.16 -7.28 24.78
N GLU A 124 -10.16 -6.61 24.19
CA GLU A 124 -11.49 -6.44 24.81
C GLU A 124 -12.21 -7.78 25.04
N THR A 125 -12.02 -8.79 24.18
CA THR A 125 -12.60 -10.13 24.40
C THR A 125 -11.89 -10.94 25.49
N VAL A 126 -10.58 -10.79 25.68
CA VAL A 126 -9.86 -11.50 26.76
C VAL A 126 -10.28 -10.97 28.13
N ASP A 127 -10.51 -9.66 28.24
CA ASP A 127 -10.97 -9.02 29.48
C ASP A 127 -12.39 -9.47 29.87
N ILE A 128 -13.26 -9.82 28.91
CA ILE A 128 -14.61 -10.32 29.19
C ILE A 128 -14.58 -11.79 29.65
N GLU A 129 -13.81 -12.67 28.98
CA GLU A 129 -13.69 -14.08 29.36
C GLU A 129 -13.02 -14.29 30.73
N ALA A 130 -12.06 -13.43 31.11
CA ALA A 130 -11.41 -13.46 32.43
C ALA A 130 -12.38 -13.08 33.58
N VAL A 131 -13.36 -12.21 33.32
CA VAL A 131 -14.35 -11.78 34.31
C VAL A 131 -15.45 -12.85 34.51
N GLU A 132 -15.85 -13.56 33.45
CA GLU A 132 -16.84 -14.65 33.56
C GLU A 132 -16.27 -15.89 34.27
N SER A 133 -14.99 -16.20 34.07
CA SER A 133 -14.28 -17.28 34.79
C SER A 133 -14.20 -17.08 36.30
N SER A 134 -14.39 -15.83 36.77
CA SER A 134 -14.34 -15.45 38.19
C SER A 134 -15.72 -15.45 38.87
N LYS A 135 -16.82 -15.67 38.13
CA LYS A 135 -18.20 -15.68 38.67
C LYS A 135 -18.82 -17.07 38.86
N VAL A 136 -18.10 -18.15 38.55
CA VAL A 136 -18.59 -19.53 38.70
C VAL A 136 -18.05 -20.21 39.97
N VAL A 137 -17.27 -19.51 40.80
CA VAL A 137 -16.76 -20.01 42.07
C VAL A 137 -17.16 -19.07 43.21
N SER A 138 -18.46 -19.01 43.49
CA SER A 138 -19.02 -18.44 44.73
C SER A 138 -20.47 -18.88 44.90
#